data_AF-A0A3R6NDA0-F1
#
_entry.id   AF-A0A3R6NDA0-F1
#
_cell.length_a   1.000
_cell.length_b   1.000
_cell.length_c   1.000
_cell.angle_alpha   90.00
_cell.angle_beta   90.00
_cell.angle_gamma   90.00
#
_symmetry.space_group_name_H-M   'P 1'
#
loop_
_entity.id
_entity.type
_entity.pdbx_description
1 polymer ?
#
loop_
_entity_poly.entity_id
_entity_poly.type
_entity_poly.pdbx_seq_one_letter_code
_entity_poly.pdbx_strand_id
1 'polypeptide(L)'
;MGKQLIAARNDLESRFNDMDLMIRILELDENKKIENQLLLKSSLLLMVYNAIEGTMSNLLTELFDSVCEKKLPVDKLPEAFQNLIYKYHLKRIGSKENELKKLYESEKEKICEISYLELSRYLKLFSGNLDAREIRKISENIGIQIVNKESDKFLLIVKNKRNSLAHGEKTFVNASQDITLDEIKKNINSVKNYMEYIIEEYEKFIDKILKSNIKQQ
;
A
#
# COMPACT_ATOMS: atom_id res chain seq x y z
N MET A 1 -11.57 -20.50 -7.03
CA MET A 1 -10.75 -19.77 -6.03
C MET A 1 -11.52 -18.51 -5.71
N GLY A 2 -11.95 -18.32 -4.46
CA GLY A 2 -12.63 -17.10 -4.05
C GLY A 2 -11.66 -15.93 -4.15
N LYS A 3 -12.16 -14.74 -4.52
CA LYS A 3 -11.35 -13.50 -4.48
C LYS A 3 -10.78 -13.35 -3.07
N GLN A 4 -9.46 -13.29 -2.94
CA GLN A 4 -8.79 -12.91 -1.70
C GLN A 4 -8.64 -11.38 -1.68
N LEU A 5 -8.25 -10.78 -0.55
CA LEU A 5 -7.98 -9.34 -0.47
C LEU A 5 -9.20 -8.46 -0.85
N ILE A 6 -10.40 -8.90 -0.46
CA ILE A 6 -11.67 -8.27 -0.84
C ILE A 6 -11.76 -6.86 -0.23
N ALA A 7 -11.28 -6.66 1.00
CA ALA A 7 -11.40 -5.35 1.63
C ALA A 7 -10.53 -4.30 0.92
N ALA A 8 -9.32 -4.66 0.48
CA ALA A 8 -8.41 -3.81 -0.28
C ALA A 8 -8.98 -3.46 -1.65
N ARG A 9 -9.64 -4.42 -2.32
CA ARG A 9 -10.35 -4.15 -3.59
C ARG A 9 -11.53 -3.20 -3.39
N ASN A 10 -12.37 -3.46 -2.38
CA ASN A 10 -13.54 -2.62 -2.10
C ASN A 10 -13.12 -1.22 -1.65
N ASP A 11 -12.07 -1.09 -0.84
CA ASP A 11 -11.51 0.19 -0.42
C ASP A 11 -10.96 0.97 -1.62
N LEU A 12 -10.19 0.32 -2.50
CA LEU A 12 -9.73 0.94 -3.75
C LEU A 12 -10.92 1.44 -4.59
N GLU A 13 -11.92 0.59 -4.82
CA GLU A 13 -13.10 0.95 -5.60
C GLU A 13 -13.86 2.14 -4.98
N SER A 14 -14.12 2.11 -3.67
CA SER A 14 -14.79 3.19 -2.95
C SER A 14 -14.07 4.52 -3.12
N ARG A 15 -12.74 4.54 -2.98
CA ARG A 15 -11.93 5.75 -3.10
C ARG A 15 -11.92 6.32 -4.51
N PHE A 16 -11.94 5.45 -5.52
CA PHE A 16 -12.07 5.89 -6.91
C PHE A 16 -13.48 6.42 -7.22
N ASN A 17 -14.53 5.86 -6.63
CA ASN A 17 -15.88 6.40 -6.73
C ASN A 17 -15.97 7.82 -6.11
N ASP A 18 -15.29 8.06 -4.98
CA ASP A 18 -15.19 9.40 -4.38
C ASP A 18 -14.47 10.39 -5.32
N MET A 19 -13.41 9.94 -6.00
CA MET A 19 -12.70 10.75 -7.00
C MET A 19 -13.58 11.06 -8.22
N ASP A 20 -14.39 10.11 -8.69
CA ASP A 20 -15.35 10.34 -9.77
C ASP A 20 -16.45 11.33 -9.37
N LEU A 21 -16.88 11.32 -8.11
CA LEU A 21 -17.76 12.36 -7.58
C LEU A 21 -17.06 13.74 -7.57
N MET A 22 -15.82 13.80 -7.10
CA MET A 22 -15.03 15.04 -7.09
C MET A 22 -14.81 15.61 -8.50
N ILE A 23 -14.57 14.75 -9.49
CA ILE A 23 -14.46 15.14 -10.91
C ILE A 23 -15.78 15.74 -11.41
N ARG A 24 -16.92 15.14 -11.07
CA ARG A 24 -18.23 15.71 -11.43
C ARG A 24 -18.46 17.07 -10.78
N ILE A 25 -18.06 17.26 -9.52
CA ILE A 25 -18.13 18.55 -8.82
C ILE A 25 -17.27 19.60 -9.52
N LEU A 26 -16.05 19.23 -9.93
CA LEU A 26 -15.14 20.07 -10.70
C LEU A 26 -15.75 20.55 -12.04
N GLU A 27 -16.62 19.75 -12.65
CA GLU A 27 -17.22 20.04 -13.95
C GLU A 27 -18.49 20.90 -13.88
N LEU A 28 -19.05 21.12 -12.69
CA LEU A 28 -20.21 22.00 -12.50
C LEU A 28 -19.90 23.44 -12.91
N ASP A 29 -20.86 24.10 -13.57
CA ASP A 29 -20.67 25.46 -14.09
C ASP A 29 -20.28 26.47 -13.00
N GLU A 30 -20.83 26.34 -11.79
CA GLU A 30 -20.50 27.18 -10.64
C GLU A 30 -19.03 27.07 -10.20
N ASN A 31 -18.38 25.95 -10.51
CA ASN A 31 -17.00 25.66 -10.14
C ASN A 31 -15.99 25.98 -11.24
N LYS A 32 -16.43 26.46 -12.42
CA LYS A 32 -15.52 26.82 -13.53
C LYS A 32 -14.63 28.03 -13.23
N LYS A 33 -14.89 28.79 -12.16
CA LYS A 33 -13.99 29.85 -11.69
C LYS A 33 -12.60 29.28 -11.41
N ILE A 34 -11.57 30.00 -11.84
CA ILE A 34 -10.17 29.56 -11.78
C ILE A 34 -9.76 29.15 -10.36
N GLU A 35 -10.13 29.95 -9.35
CA GLU A 35 -9.79 29.66 -7.96
C GLU A 35 -10.41 28.35 -7.47
N ASN A 36 -11.69 28.12 -7.76
CA ASN A 36 -12.38 26.87 -7.42
C ASN A 36 -11.71 25.67 -8.11
N GLN A 37 -11.40 25.79 -9.40
CA GLN A 37 -10.69 24.75 -10.15
C GLN A 37 -9.35 24.39 -9.49
N LEU A 38 -8.55 25.39 -9.10
CA LEU A 38 -7.23 25.14 -8.51
C LEU A 38 -7.33 24.49 -7.12
N LEU A 39 -8.26 24.94 -6.28
CA LEU A 39 -8.52 24.34 -4.97
C LEU A 39 -8.98 22.89 -5.11
N LEU A 40 -10.00 22.66 -5.92
CA LEU A 40 -10.61 21.35 -6.09
C LEU A 40 -9.65 20.35 -6.78
N LYS A 41 -8.88 20.76 -7.78
CA LYS A 41 -7.84 19.90 -8.39
C LYS A 41 -6.76 19.49 -7.38
N SER A 42 -6.34 20.41 -6.51
CA SER A 42 -5.36 20.10 -5.47
C SER A 42 -5.91 19.14 -4.43
N SER A 43 -7.19 19.28 -4.05
CA SER A 43 -7.89 18.30 -3.22
C SER A 43 -7.98 16.93 -3.90
N LEU A 44 -8.29 16.89 -5.20
CA LEU A 44 -8.33 15.66 -5.98
C LEU A 44 -6.96 14.96 -6.00
N LEU A 45 -5.85 15.69 -6.15
CA LEU A 45 -4.50 15.12 -6.05
C LEU A 45 -4.23 14.50 -4.66
N LEU A 46 -4.73 15.12 -3.59
CA LEU A 46 -4.64 14.53 -2.24
C LEU A 46 -5.49 13.27 -2.12
N MET A 47 -6.68 13.22 -2.72
CA MET A 47 -7.53 12.02 -2.76
C MET A 47 -6.82 10.87 -3.49
N VAL A 48 -6.16 11.15 -4.61
CA VAL A 48 -5.34 10.14 -5.32
C VAL A 48 -4.24 9.60 -4.42
N TYR A 49 -3.53 10.48 -3.71
CA TYR A 49 -2.48 10.04 -2.80
C TYR A 49 -3.01 9.18 -1.66
N ASN A 50 -4.10 9.63 -1.04
CA ASN A 50 -4.77 8.93 0.03
C ASN A 50 -5.26 7.55 -0.45
N ALA A 51 -5.67 7.42 -1.71
CA ALA A 51 -6.03 6.14 -2.28
C ALA A 51 -4.85 5.18 -2.38
N ILE A 52 -3.69 5.65 -2.83
CA ILE A 52 -2.47 4.84 -2.87
C ILE A 52 -2.09 4.34 -1.46
N GLU A 53 -2.08 5.23 -0.46
CA GLU A 53 -1.72 4.86 0.91
C GLU A 53 -2.74 3.96 1.60
N GLY A 54 -4.02 4.30 1.47
CA GLY A 54 -5.12 3.53 2.06
C GLY A 54 -5.16 2.12 1.52
N THR A 55 -5.10 1.98 0.19
CA THR A 55 -5.10 0.66 -0.45
C THR A 55 -3.86 -0.15 -0.08
N MET A 56 -2.66 0.44 -0.06
CA MET A 56 -1.45 -0.29 0.38
C MET A 56 -1.54 -0.72 1.85
N SER A 57 -2.08 0.12 2.73
CA SER A 57 -2.24 -0.20 4.16
C SER A 57 -3.21 -1.36 4.37
N ASN A 58 -4.36 -1.32 3.70
CA ASN A 58 -5.37 -2.38 3.76
C ASN A 58 -4.86 -3.68 3.13
N LEU A 59 -4.17 -3.57 1.99
CA LEU A 59 -3.57 -4.71 1.30
C LEU A 59 -2.58 -5.47 2.19
N LEU A 60 -1.68 -4.74 2.87
CA LEU A 60 -0.72 -5.35 3.79
C LEU A 60 -1.44 -5.91 5.02
N THR A 61 -2.45 -5.24 5.53
CA THR A 61 -3.24 -5.74 6.66
C THR A 61 -3.87 -7.08 6.32
N GLU A 62 -4.63 -7.17 5.23
CA GLU A 62 -5.26 -8.42 4.80
C GLU A 62 -4.26 -9.52 4.44
N LEU A 63 -3.10 -9.17 3.87
CA LEU A 63 -2.03 -10.16 3.63
C LEU A 63 -1.59 -10.82 4.94
N PHE A 64 -1.25 -10.01 5.95
CA PHE A 64 -0.80 -10.52 7.24
C PHE A 64 -1.91 -11.29 7.95
N ASP A 65 -3.13 -10.78 7.94
CA ASP A 65 -4.29 -11.46 8.54
C ASP A 65 -4.54 -12.81 7.84
N SER A 66 -4.46 -12.87 6.51
CA SER A 66 -4.59 -14.12 5.75
C SER A 66 -3.53 -15.15 6.12
N VAL A 67 -2.28 -14.72 6.32
CA VAL A 67 -1.17 -15.61 6.74
C VAL A 67 -1.38 -16.09 8.18
N CYS A 68 -1.84 -15.21 9.08
CA CYS A 68 -2.08 -15.51 10.49
C CYS A 68 -3.29 -16.43 10.71
N GLU A 69 -4.42 -16.15 10.06
CA GLU A 69 -5.65 -16.95 10.15
C GLU A 69 -5.43 -18.39 9.68
N LYS A 70 -4.59 -18.56 8.65
CA LYS A 70 -4.23 -19.88 8.11
C LYS A 70 -3.14 -20.57 8.92
N LYS A 71 -2.62 -19.92 9.98
CA LYS A 71 -1.57 -20.41 10.87
C LYS A 71 -0.37 -20.96 10.09
N LEU A 72 0.02 -20.23 9.04
CA LEU A 72 1.09 -20.70 8.18
C LEU A 72 2.42 -20.71 8.91
N PRO A 73 3.20 -21.79 8.78
CA PRO A 73 4.53 -21.81 9.35
C PRO A 73 5.44 -20.78 8.68
N VAL A 74 6.20 -20.01 9.46
CA VAL A 74 7.15 -19.00 9.02
C VAL A 74 8.19 -19.62 8.10
N ASP A 75 8.71 -20.81 8.42
CA ASP A 75 9.68 -21.55 7.59
C ASP A 75 9.13 -21.96 6.21
N LYS A 76 7.80 -21.92 6.02
CA LYS A 76 7.12 -22.14 4.74
C LYS A 76 6.82 -20.86 3.97
N LEU A 77 7.07 -19.70 4.55
CA LEU A 77 7.00 -18.42 3.84
C LEU A 77 8.25 -18.22 2.99
N PRO A 78 8.21 -17.34 1.97
CA PRO A 78 9.41 -16.96 1.24
C PRO A 78 10.48 -16.35 2.16
N GLU A 79 11.75 -16.60 1.86
CA GLU A 79 12.88 -16.16 2.68
C GLU A 79 12.85 -14.67 3.02
N ALA A 80 12.49 -13.82 2.05
CA ALA A 80 12.33 -12.39 2.28
C ALA A 80 11.29 -12.08 3.38
N PHE A 81 10.14 -12.76 3.36
CA PHE A 81 9.10 -12.60 4.37
C PHE A 81 9.57 -13.14 5.74
N GLN A 82 10.27 -14.28 5.77
CA GLN A 82 10.87 -14.80 6.99
C GLN A 82 11.81 -13.78 7.62
N ASN A 83 12.70 -13.20 6.82
CA ASN A 83 13.63 -12.16 7.25
C ASN A 83 12.91 -10.93 7.80
N LEU A 84 11.76 -10.57 7.22
CA LEU A 84 10.94 -9.48 7.72
C LEU A 84 10.40 -9.76 9.13
N ILE A 85 9.90 -10.98 9.36
CA ILE A 85 9.41 -11.44 10.67
C ILE A 85 10.54 -11.47 11.69
N TYR A 86 11.69 -12.07 11.35
CA TYR A 86 12.85 -12.12 12.25
C TYR A 86 13.37 -10.72 12.59
N LYS A 87 13.40 -9.81 11.61
CA LYS A 87 13.79 -8.41 11.85
C LYS A 87 12.85 -7.71 12.84
N TYR A 88 11.55 -8.01 12.79
CA TYR A 88 10.61 -7.51 13.78
C TYR A 88 10.94 -8.05 15.18
N HIS A 89 11.17 -9.37 15.33
CA HIS A 89 11.51 -9.96 16.63
C HIS A 89 12.80 -9.37 17.21
N LEU A 90 13.84 -9.20 16.38
CA LEU A 90 15.10 -8.57 16.78
C LEU A 90 14.88 -7.13 17.31
N LYS A 91 14.07 -6.33 16.61
CA LYS A 91 13.76 -4.97 17.07
C LYS A 91 12.90 -4.94 18.34
N ARG A 92 11.95 -5.87 18.49
CA ARG A 92 11.07 -5.96 19.65
C ARG A 92 11.83 -6.39 20.90
N ILE A 93 12.65 -7.42 20.78
CA ILE A 93 13.41 -8.02 21.89
C ILE A 93 14.59 -7.13 22.28
N GLY A 94 15.24 -6.49 21.31
CA GLY A 94 16.43 -5.68 21.55
C GLY A 94 17.61 -6.52 22.03
N SER A 95 18.34 -6.06 23.04
CA SER A 95 19.58 -6.71 23.53
C SER A 95 19.33 -7.75 24.65
N LYS A 96 18.14 -8.34 24.72
CA LYS A 96 17.76 -9.28 25.79
C LYS A 96 18.03 -10.73 25.38
N GLU A 97 19.23 -11.21 25.69
CA GLU A 97 19.71 -12.55 25.32
C GLU A 97 18.77 -13.69 25.75
N ASN A 98 18.23 -13.63 26.98
CA ASN A 98 17.31 -14.65 27.49
C ASN A 98 15.98 -14.73 26.72
N GLU A 99 15.48 -13.61 26.20
CA GLU A 99 14.27 -13.59 25.37
C GLU A 99 14.56 -14.10 23.95
N LEU A 100 15.75 -13.81 23.40
CA LEU A 100 16.19 -14.34 22.11
C LEU A 100 16.42 -15.86 22.16
N LYS A 101 16.97 -16.38 23.26
CA LYS A 101 17.16 -17.82 23.44
C LYS A 101 15.82 -18.56 23.53
N LYS A 102 14.87 -17.99 24.27
CA LYS A 102 13.49 -18.50 24.32
C LYS A 102 12.81 -18.49 22.96
N LEU A 103 13.06 -17.45 22.15
CA LEU A 103 12.52 -17.33 20.81
C LEU A 103 12.97 -18.52 19.94
N TYR A 104 14.28 -18.76 19.93
CA TYR A 104 14.90 -19.85 19.17
C TYR A 104 14.47 -21.25 19.63
N GLU A 105 14.25 -21.44 20.94
CA GLU A 105 13.83 -22.71 21.52
C GLU A 105 12.31 -22.98 21.39
N SER A 106 11.50 -21.96 21.02
CA SER A 106 10.04 -22.10 20.96
C SER A 106 9.55 -22.64 19.62
N GLU A 107 8.79 -23.73 19.62
CA GLU A 107 8.12 -24.22 18.41
C GLU A 107 6.88 -23.38 18.03
N LYS A 108 6.33 -22.60 18.97
CA LYS A 108 5.13 -21.76 18.76
C LYS A 108 5.38 -20.57 17.84
N GLU A 109 6.61 -20.06 17.78
CA GLU A 109 6.99 -18.96 16.87
C GLU A 109 7.31 -19.43 15.45
N LYS A 110 7.15 -20.73 15.19
CA LYS A 110 7.08 -21.22 13.81
C LYS A 110 5.80 -20.78 13.12
N ILE A 111 4.77 -20.24 13.79
CA ILE A 111 3.54 -19.76 13.15
C ILE A 111 3.49 -18.22 13.17
N CYS A 112 3.07 -17.61 12.06
CA CYS A 112 2.89 -16.17 12.02
C CYS A 112 1.66 -15.76 12.86
N GLU A 113 1.87 -15.06 13.98
CA GLU A 113 0.81 -14.47 14.82
C GLU A 113 0.92 -12.93 14.90
N ILE A 114 1.68 -12.31 13.99
CA ILE A 114 2.00 -10.88 14.05
C ILE A 114 1.06 -10.12 13.12
N SER A 115 0.26 -9.21 13.70
CA SER A 115 -0.55 -8.29 12.91
C SER A 115 0.33 -7.27 12.15
N TYR A 116 -0.15 -6.80 10.99
CA TYR A 116 0.51 -5.73 10.25
C TYR A 116 0.70 -4.46 11.09
N LEU A 117 -0.30 -4.09 11.90
CA LEU A 117 -0.22 -2.91 12.76
C LEU A 117 0.92 -3.04 13.77
N GLU A 118 1.12 -4.22 14.34
CA GLU A 118 2.22 -4.45 15.26
C GLU A 118 3.59 -4.40 14.54
N LEU A 119 3.71 -5.07 13.40
CA LEU A 119 4.95 -5.08 12.63
C LEU A 119 5.34 -3.68 12.15
N SER A 120 4.36 -2.88 11.70
CA SER A 120 4.57 -1.50 11.26
C SER A 120 5.04 -0.56 12.38
N ARG A 121 4.63 -0.77 13.64
CA ARG A 121 5.13 0.01 14.79
C ARG A 121 6.64 -0.11 14.97
N TYR A 122 7.21 -1.31 14.76
CA TYR A 122 8.64 -1.55 14.95
C TYR A 122 9.46 -1.34 13.68
N LEU A 123 8.93 -1.78 12.52
CA LEU A 123 9.67 -1.77 11.27
C LEU A 123 9.47 -0.50 10.45
N LYS A 124 8.39 0.27 10.68
CA LYS A 124 8.00 1.43 9.88
C LYS A 124 8.02 1.10 8.38
N LEU A 125 7.22 0.12 7.97
CA LEU A 125 7.25 -0.43 6.61
C LEU A 125 7.12 0.64 5.51
N PHE A 126 6.38 1.71 5.77
CA PHE A 126 6.52 2.97 5.05
C PHE A 126 6.08 4.16 5.94
N SER A 127 6.62 5.34 5.66
CA SER A 127 6.39 6.59 6.42
C SER A 127 5.42 7.54 5.72
N GLY A 128 4.49 6.94 4.98
CA GLY A 128 3.54 7.65 4.16
C GLY A 128 4.10 8.28 2.89
N ASN A 129 5.35 8.05 2.49
CA ASN A 129 5.95 8.60 1.25
C ASN A 129 5.95 7.59 0.08
N LEU A 130 4.81 6.96 -0.17
CA LEU A 130 4.66 5.96 -1.23
C LEU A 130 4.73 6.56 -2.63
N ASP A 131 5.71 6.08 -3.39
CA ASP A 131 5.70 6.09 -4.85
C ASP A 131 5.86 4.65 -5.35
N ALA A 132 5.85 4.44 -6.66
CA ALA A 132 5.99 3.10 -7.24
C ALA A 132 7.29 2.38 -6.81
N ARG A 133 8.38 3.11 -6.56
CA ARG A 133 9.66 2.51 -6.11
C ARG A 133 9.54 2.03 -4.67
N GLU A 134 8.93 2.82 -3.80
CA GLU A 134 8.71 2.42 -2.41
C GLU A 134 7.74 1.23 -2.32
N ILE A 135 6.67 1.22 -3.13
CA ILE A 135 5.75 0.07 -3.22
C ILE A 135 6.48 -1.21 -3.65
N ARG A 136 7.36 -1.12 -4.66
CA ARG A 136 8.21 -2.25 -5.06
C ARG A 136 9.10 -2.73 -3.93
N LYS A 137 9.80 -1.81 -3.27
CA LYS A 137 10.71 -2.13 -2.16
C LYS A 137 10.00 -2.83 -1.00
N ILE A 138 8.79 -2.39 -0.66
CA ILE A 138 7.95 -3.06 0.35
C ILE A 138 7.59 -4.46 -0.11
N SER A 139 7.17 -4.60 -1.36
CA SER A 139 6.77 -5.89 -1.95
C SER A 139 7.95 -6.87 -2.01
N GLU A 140 9.14 -6.40 -2.36
CA GLU A 140 10.39 -7.19 -2.38
C GLU A 140 10.75 -7.71 -0.98
N ASN A 141 10.57 -6.89 0.07
CA ASN A 141 10.79 -7.31 1.47
C ASN A 141 9.81 -8.41 1.93
N ILE A 142 8.71 -8.60 1.22
CA ILE A 142 7.74 -9.69 1.45
C ILE A 142 8.05 -10.88 0.52
N GLY A 143 8.86 -10.68 -0.52
CA GLY A 143 9.18 -11.70 -1.52
C GLY A 143 8.30 -11.66 -2.77
N ILE A 144 7.63 -10.53 -3.03
CA ILE A 144 6.81 -10.29 -4.22
C ILE A 144 7.62 -9.43 -5.20
N GLN A 145 7.76 -9.92 -6.43
CA GLN A 145 8.47 -9.21 -7.50
C GLN A 145 7.48 -8.44 -8.36
N ILE A 146 7.54 -7.11 -8.29
CA ILE A 146 6.65 -6.21 -9.03
C ILE A 146 7.40 -5.64 -10.24
N VAL A 147 6.85 -5.81 -11.43
CA VAL A 147 7.46 -5.33 -12.68
C VAL A 147 7.19 -3.83 -12.85
N ASN A 148 8.17 -3.10 -13.38
CA ASN A 148 8.01 -1.69 -13.73
C ASN A 148 6.92 -1.50 -14.79
N LYS A 149 6.04 -0.52 -14.58
CA LYS A 149 5.04 -0.11 -15.57
C LYS A 149 5.19 1.39 -15.86
N GLU A 150 4.75 1.84 -17.03
CA GLU A 150 4.79 3.28 -17.35
C GLU A 150 3.93 4.13 -16.40
N SER A 151 2.87 3.52 -15.83
CA SER A 151 1.99 4.11 -14.82
C SER A 151 2.70 4.59 -13.55
N ASP A 152 3.92 4.12 -13.31
CA ASP A 152 4.70 4.37 -12.09
C ASP A 152 5.12 5.84 -11.92
N LYS A 153 5.24 6.59 -13.04
CA LYS A 153 5.75 7.96 -13.03
C LYS A 153 4.79 8.94 -12.34
N PHE A 154 3.49 8.71 -12.45
CA PHE A 154 2.51 9.63 -11.88
C PHE A 154 2.43 9.53 -10.35
N LEU A 155 2.67 8.35 -9.77
CA LEU A 155 2.71 8.19 -8.32
C LEU A 155 3.76 9.12 -7.67
N LEU A 156 4.90 9.30 -8.34
CA LEU A 156 5.93 10.24 -7.89
C LEU A 156 5.43 11.71 -7.93
N ILE A 157 4.70 12.09 -8.98
CA ILE A 157 4.13 13.43 -9.11
C ILE A 157 3.15 13.67 -7.96
N VAL A 158 2.18 12.78 -7.76
CA VAL A 158 1.17 12.89 -6.70
C VAL A 158 1.82 12.95 -5.32
N LYS A 159 2.81 12.10 -5.04
CA LYS A 159 3.58 12.14 -3.80
C LYS A 159 4.23 13.50 -3.57
N ASN A 160 4.93 14.03 -4.57
CA ASN A 160 5.63 15.31 -4.44
C ASN A 160 4.64 16.46 -4.23
N LYS A 161 3.48 16.43 -4.91
CA LYS A 161 2.40 17.40 -4.70
C LYS A 161 1.85 17.31 -3.27
N ARG A 162 1.52 16.11 -2.80
CA ARG A 162 1.07 15.87 -1.42
C ARG A 162 2.08 16.39 -0.40
N ASN A 163 3.37 16.10 -0.58
CA ASN A 163 4.42 16.57 0.33
C ASN A 163 4.49 18.09 0.38
N SER A 164 4.51 18.76 -0.79
CA SER A 164 4.55 20.23 -0.84
C SER A 164 3.34 20.89 -0.18
N LEU A 165 2.16 20.27 -0.27
CA LEU A 165 0.95 20.74 0.41
C LEU A 165 1.00 20.49 1.92
N ALA A 166 1.38 19.28 2.33
CA ALA A 166 1.41 18.88 3.74
C ALA A 166 2.48 19.63 4.56
N HIS A 167 3.60 19.99 3.94
CA HIS A 167 4.66 20.79 4.56
C HIS A 167 4.41 22.31 4.47
N GLY A 168 3.34 22.74 3.81
CA GLY A 168 3.02 24.16 3.64
C GLY A 168 3.94 24.91 2.67
N GLU A 169 4.76 24.20 1.88
CA GLU A 169 5.64 24.79 0.87
C GLU A 169 4.83 25.41 -0.28
N LYS A 170 3.67 24.81 -0.60
CA LYS A 170 2.72 25.31 -1.60
C LYS A 170 1.33 25.43 -1.01
N THR A 171 0.61 26.47 -1.43
CA THR A 171 -0.84 26.56 -1.23
C THR A 171 -1.57 25.63 -2.20
N PHE A 172 -2.84 25.32 -1.91
CA PHE A 172 -3.69 24.54 -2.83
C PHE A 172 -3.78 25.21 -4.21
N VAL A 173 -3.87 26.53 -4.26
CA VAL A 173 -3.91 27.26 -5.53
C VAL A 173 -2.63 27.02 -6.34
N ASN A 174 -1.46 27.05 -5.69
CA ASN A 174 -0.16 26.91 -6.38
C ASN A 174 0.22 25.46 -6.70
N ALA A 175 -0.35 24.47 -6.00
CA ALA A 175 0.03 23.08 -6.19
C ALA A 175 -0.47 22.47 -7.51
N SER A 176 -1.60 22.95 -8.06
CA SER A 176 -2.22 22.40 -9.27
C SER A 176 -2.22 23.33 -10.49
N GLN A 177 -1.48 24.44 -10.43
CA GLN A 177 -1.38 25.42 -11.53
C GLN A 177 -0.72 24.85 -12.80
N ASP A 178 0.22 23.94 -12.63
CA ASP A 178 1.04 23.31 -13.66
C ASP A 178 0.44 22.00 -14.20
N ILE A 179 -0.79 21.64 -13.80
CA ILE A 179 -1.45 20.43 -14.26
C ILE A 179 -2.93 20.68 -14.59
N THR A 180 -3.36 20.22 -15.76
CA THR A 180 -4.73 20.34 -16.24
C THR A 180 -5.64 19.28 -15.62
N LEU A 181 -6.96 19.52 -15.64
CA LEU A 181 -7.92 18.54 -15.15
C LEU A 181 -7.88 17.24 -15.99
N ASP A 182 -7.72 17.34 -17.30
CA ASP A 182 -7.65 16.17 -18.19
C ASP A 182 -6.39 15.34 -17.97
N GLU A 183 -5.25 15.99 -17.68
CA GLU A 183 -4.05 15.28 -17.24
C GLU A 183 -4.30 14.55 -15.92
N ILE A 184 -4.93 15.19 -14.93
CA ILE A 184 -5.28 14.51 -13.66
C ILE A 184 -6.15 13.29 -13.94
N LYS A 185 -7.22 13.40 -14.72
CA LYS A 185 -8.14 12.29 -15.07
C LYS A 185 -7.41 11.12 -15.74
N LYS A 186 -6.59 11.40 -16.76
CA LYS A 186 -5.81 10.36 -17.47
C LYS A 186 -4.90 9.61 -16.50
N ASN A 187 -4.28 10.35 -15.60
CA ASN A 187 -3.35 9.79 -14.64
C ASN A 187 -4.05 9.05 -13.49
N ILE A 188 -5.24 9.47 -13.04
CA ILE A 188 -6.08 8.73 -12.08
C ILE A 188 -6.32 7.30 -12.57
N ASN A 189 -6.74 7.12 -13.83
CA ASN A 189 -6.92 5.79 -14.41
C ASN A 189 -5.61 4.98 -14.42
N SER A 190 -4.48 5.64 -14.65
CA SER A 190 -3.16 4.98 -14.60
C SER A 190 -2.80 4.52 -13.18
N VAL A 191 -3.13 5.31 -12.15
CA VAL A 191 -2.98 4.91 -10.75
C VAL A 191 -3.90 3.74 -10.41
N LYS A 192 -5.18 3.78 -10.86
CA LYS A 192 -6.14 2.70 -10.64
C LYS A 192 -5.59 1.37 -11.12
N ASN A 193 -5.21 1.33 -12.40
CA ASN A 193 -4.68 0.13 -13.05
C ASN A 193 -3.39 -0.37 -12.37
N TYR A 194 -2.56 0.55 -11.87
CA TYR A 194 -1.36 0.18 -11.13
C TYR A 194 -1.73 -0.46 -9.78
N MET A 195 -2.62 0.16 -9.00
CA MET A 195 -3.04 -0.37 -7.71
C MET A 195 -3.78 -1.71 -7.84
N GLU A 196 -4.63 -1.87 -8.86
CA GLU A 196 -5.27 -3.15 -9.19
C GLU A 196 -4.24 -4.24 -9.50
N TYR A 197 -3.22 -3.90 -10.30
CA TYR A 197 -2.11 -4.81 -10.57
C TYR A 197 -1.35 -5.19 -9.30
N ILE A 198 -1.09 -4.25 -8.39
CA ILE A 198 -0.44 -4.56 -7.11
C ILE A 198 -1.28 -5.54 -6.29
N ILE A 199 -2.60 -5.32 -6.19
CA ILE A 199 -3.50 -6.25 -5.49
C ILE A 199 -3.43 -7.65 -6.13
N GLU A 200 -3.49 -7.74 -7.45
CA GLU A 200 -3.41 -9.03 -8.17
C GLU A 200 -2.11 -9.80 -7.91
N GLU A 201 -0.97 -9.11 -7.83
CA GLU A 201 0.31 -9.77 -7.51
C GLU A 201 0.33 -10.30 -6.07
N TYR A 202 -0.31 -9.59 -5.14
CA TYR A 202 -0.46 -10.06 -3.75
C TYR A 202 -1.43 -11.24 -3.65
N GLU A 203 -2.53 -11.24 -4.39
CA GLU A 203 -3.43 -12.40 -4.47
C GLU A 203 -2.70 -13.64 -5.01
N LYS A 204 -1.96 -13.50 -6.12
CA LYS A 204 -1.14 -14.59 -6.69
C LYS A 204 -0.13 -15.11 -5.69
N PHE A 205 0.48 -14.23 -4.91
CA PHE A 205 1.45 -14.58 -3.88
C PHE A 205 0.82 -15.41 -2.76
N ILE A 206 -0.32 -14.96 -2.21
CA ILE A 206 -1.02 -15.71 -1.14
C ILE A 206 -1.45 -17.08 -1.68
N ASP A 207 -2.02 -17.13 -2.87
CA ASP A 207 -2.41 -18.39 -3.53
C ASP A 207 -1.24 -19.35 -3.69
N LYS A 208 -0.06 -18.85 -4.05
CA LYS A 208 1.16 -19.66 -4.19
C LYS A 208 1.56 -20.26 -2.85
N ILE A 209 1.59 -19.46 -1.78
CA ILE A 209 1.98 -19.91 -0.44
C ILE A 209 0.96 -20.91 0.12
N LEU A 210 -0.33 -20.69 -0.09
CA LEU A 210 -1.36 -21.62 0.37
C LEU A 210 -1.29 -22.96 -0.37
N LYS A 211 -1.09 -22.95 -1.70
CA LYS A 211 -0.96 -24.18 -2.50
C LYS A 211 0.30 -24.97 -2.16
N SER A 212 1.43 -24.32 -1.88
CA SER A 212 2.66 -25.03 -1.48
C SER A 212 2.51 -25.75 -0.14
N ASN A 213 1.65 -25.26 0.76
CA ASN A 213 1.40 -25.89 2.05
C ASN A 213 0.41 -27.07 1.95
N ILE A 214 -0.57 -27.03 1.03
CA ILE A 214 -1.52 -28.13 0.84
C ILE A 214 -0.87 -29.36 0.19
N LYS A 215 0.12 -29.18 -0.70
CA LYS A 215 0.80 -30.31 -1.38
C LYS A 215 1.78 -31.10 -0.49
N GLN A 216 1.99 -30.68 0.76
CA GLN A 216 2.94 -31.32 1.70
C GLN A 216 2.25 -31.97 2.91
N GLN A 217 0.91 -31.97 2.94
CA GLN A 217 0.08 -32.77 3.86
C GLN A 217 -0.49 -33.98 3.11
#